data_AF-A0A950ZF54-F1
#
_entry.id   AF-A0A950ZF54-F1
#
_cell.length_a   1.000
_cell.length_b   1.000
_cell.length_c   1.000
_cell.angle_alpha   90.00
_cell.angle_beta   90.00
_cell.angle_gamma   90.00
#
_symmetry.space_group_name_H-M   'P 1'
#
loop_
_entity.id
_entity.type
_entity.pdbx_description
1 polymer ?
#
loop_
_entity_poly.entity_id
_entity_poly.type
_entity_poly.pdbx_seq_one_letter_code
_entity_poly.pdbx_strand_id
1 'polypeptide(L)'
;MSELRISKPLQRVLAVAVLVACCVPLSLVAFDTDGPVATPTSAAVAAILAAMNRERAARGLAPLRLNERLCAAARDRIDDMFAKRYFAHQSPDGIDPFSWVIQHGYRYLFAGENLATGYSGTSVVDGWMHSPGHRRNVLGADYTEVGIAVADGSPLRTSGYRGPTVVALYGSR
;
A
#
# COMPACT_ATOMS: atom_id res chain seq x y z
N MET A 1 -75.37 48.40 2.13
CA MET A 1 -75.87 48.31 3.50
C MET A 1 -76.54 46.96 3.68
N SER A 2 -75.92 46.08 4.46
CA SER A 2 -76.57 45.01 5.26
C SER A 2 -75.52 43.92 5.49
N GLU A 3 -74.74 44.10 6.55
CA GLU A 3 -74.21 42.95 7.26
C GLU A 3 -75.37 42.35 8.07
N LEU A 4 -75.48 41.01 8.11
CA LEU A 4 -76.19 40.35 9.18
C LEU A 4 -75.43 39.13 9.69
N ARG A 5 -75.29 39.18 11.01
CA ARG A 5 -74.54 38.38 11.97
C ARG A 5 -75.19 37.02 12.28
N ILE A 6 -74.31 36.09 12.67
CA ILE A 6 -74.43 35.07 13.74
C ILE A 6 -75.33 33.84 13.49
N SER A 7 -74.72 32.65 13.45
CA SER A 7 -74.70 31.70 14.59
C SER A 7 -73.93 30.41 14.24
N LYS A 8 -73.11 29.91 15.17
CA LYS A 8 -72.64 28.52 15.19
C LYS A 8 -73.53 27.73 16.15
N PRO A 9 -73.72 26.42 15.94
CA PRO A 9 -73.16 25.52 16.95
C PRO A 9 -72.44 24.30 16.39
N LEU A 10 -71.67 23.73 17.31
CA LEU A 10 -70.59 22.76 17.21
C LEU A 10 -71.11 21.31 17.20
N GLN A 11 -70.88 20.53 16.14
CA GLN A 11 -70.90 19.05 16.20
C GLN A 11 -69.85 18.50 15.21
N ARG A 12 -68.65 18.16 15.71
CA ARG A 12 -68.17 16.81 16.02
C ARG A 12 -67.73 15.99 14.78
N VAL A 13 -66.40 15.91 14.66
CA VAL A 13 -65.60 14.72 14.33
C VAL A 13 -65.79 14.10 12.94
N LEU A 14 -64.79 14.27 12.07
CA LEU A 14 -63.88 13.18 11.67
C LEU A 14 -62.68 13.81 10.94
N ALA A 15 -61.53 13.84 11.60
CA ALA A 15 -60.27 14.15 10.92
C ALA A 15 -59.88 12.91 10.11
N VAL A 16 -60.15 12.92 8.81
CA VAL A 16 -59.51 11.99 7.88
C VAL A 16 -58.11 12.53 7.64
N ALA A 17 -57.12 11.96 8.31
CA ALA A 17 -55.72 12.19 8.01
C ALA A 17 -55.45 11.60 6.61
N VAL A 18 -55.39 12.47 5.60
CA VAL A 18 -54.83 12.10 4.29
C VAL A 18 -53.32 11.96 4.50
N LEU A 19 -52.87 10.72 4.63
CA LEU A 19 -51.47 10.36 4.65
C LEU A 19 -50.91 10.62 3.25
N VAL A 20 -50.33 11.80 3.04
CA VAL A 20 -49.51 12.07 1.85
C VAL A 20 -48.24 11.24 2.02
N ALA A 21 -48.25 10.03 1.46
CA ALA A 21 -47.05 9.24 1.26
C ALA A 21 -46.13 10.04 0.33
N CYS A 22 -45.19 10.76 0.91
CA CYS A 22 -44.10 11.39 0.18
C CYS A 22 -43.19 10.26 -0.34
N CYS A 23 -43.49 9.76 -1.54
CA CYS A 23 -42.56 8.95 -2.31
C CYS A 23 -41.36 9.84 -2.69
N VAL A 24 -40.41 9.97 -1.77
CA VAL A 24 -39.07 10.42 -2.15
C VAL A 24 -38.48 9.27 -2.96
N PRO A 25 -38.16 9.44 -4.24
CA PRO A 25 -37.41 8.41 -4.95
C PRO A 25 -36.10 8.24 -4.19
N LEU A 26 -35.84 7.02 -3.74
CA LEU A 26 -34.55 6.61 -3.21
C LEU A 26 -33.57 6.71 -4.38
N SER A 27 -33.01 7.91 -4.58
CA SER A 27 -31.83 8.08 -5.42
C SER A 27 -30.80 7.13 -4.85
N LEU A 28 -30.51 6.07 -5.60
CA LEU A 28 -29.36 5.22 -5.34
C LEU A 28 -28.15 6.15 -5.41
N VAL A 29 -27.66 6.61 -4.26
CA VAL A 29 -26.32 7.17 -4.17
C VAL A 29 -25.40 5.98 -4.42
N ALA A 30 -25.02 5.80 -5.68
CA ALA A 30 -23.87 4.98 -6.01
C ALA A 30 -22.68 5.67 -5.35
N PHE A 31 -22.28 5.18 -4.17
CA PHE A 31 -20.96 5.49 -3.65
C PHE A 31 -19.99 4.83 -4.62
N ASP A 32 -19.46 5.63 -5.53
CA ASP A 32 -18.34 5.26 -6.36
C ASP A 32 -17.13 5.10 -5.43
N THR A 33 -16.93 3.87 -4.94
CA THR A 33 -15.76 3.50 -4.14
C THR A 33 -14.71 2.83 -5.01
N ASP A 34 -14.44 3.36 -6.20
CA ASP A 34 -13.24 3.00 -6.97
C ASP A 34 -12.04 3.88 -6.55
N GLY A 35 -11.86 4.05 -5.24
CA GLY A 35 -10.57 4.45 -4.67
C GLY A 35 -9.72 3.19 -4.44
N PRO A 36 -8.40 3.23 -4.66
CA PRO A 36 -7.54 2.09 -4.31
C PRO A 36 -7.74 1.78 -2.82
N VAL A 37 -8.27 0.60 -2.54
CA VAL A 37 -8.39 0.08 -1.17
C VAL A 37 -6.97 -0.09 -0.66
N ALA A 38 -6.52 0.85 0.18
CA ALA A 38 -5.23 0.78 0.82
C ALA A 38 -5.13 -0.54 1.59
N THR A 39 -4.38 -1.49 1.04
CA THR A 39 -4.19 -2.77 1.73
C THR A 39 -3.41 -2.47 3.00
N PRO A 40 -3.88 -2.91 4.19
CA PRO A 40 -3.17 -2.63 5.43
C PRO A 40 -1.73 -3.13 5.32
N THR A 41 -0.79 -2.19 5.42
CA THR A 41 0.63 -2.49 5.39
C THR A 41 0.99 -3.30 6.63
N SER A 42 1.75 -4.39 6.48
CA SER A 42 2.17 -5.19 7.64
C SER A 42 3.05 -4.37 8.59
N ALA A 43 2.99 -4.68 9.89
CA ALA A 43 3.80 -3.99 10.89
C ALA A 43 5.31 -4.07 10.59
N ALA A 44 5.77 -5.20 10.03
CA ALA A 44 7.16 -5.37 9.60
C ALA A 44 7.54 -4.40 8.48
N VAL A 45 6.71 -4.29 7.43
CA VAL A 45 6.94 -3.37 6.32
C VAL A 45 6.97 -1.92 6.79
N ALA A 46 6.02 -1.52 7.65
CA ALA A 46 5.97 -0.18 8.21
C ALA A 46 7.24 0.14 9.03
N ALA A 47 7.71 -0.81 9.85
CA ALA A 47 8.92 -0.65 10.64
C ALA A 47 10.18 -0.50 9.78
N ILE A 48 10.32 -1.31 8.73
CA ILE A 48 11.45 -1.24 7.78
C ILE A 48 11.44 0.10 7.03
N LEU A 49 10.29 0.53 6.53
CA LEU A 49 10.15 1.84 5.89
C LEU A 49 10.57 2.98 6.84
N ALA A 50 10.06 2.95 8.08
CA ALA A 50 10.40 3.96 9.08
C ALA A 50 11.91 3.98 9.36
N ALA A 51 12.56 2.81 9.44
CA ALA A 51 14.00 2.71 9.61
C ALA A 51 14.78 3.29 8.42
N MET A 52 14.41 2.97 7.18
CA MET A 52 15.02 3.60 6.00
C MET A 52 14.83 5.11 5.99
N ASN A 53 13.65 5.60 6.36
CA ASN A 53 13.36 7.02 6.39
C ASN A 53 14.09 7.76 7.53
N ARG A 54 14.42 7.11 8.65
CA ARG A 54 15.34 7.68 9.66
C ARG A 54 16.74 7.89 9.08
N GLU A 55 17.27 6.92 8.34
CA GLU A 55 18.58 7.04 7.70
C GLU A 55 18.61 8.16 6.65
N ARG A 56 17.51 8.33 5.91
CA ARG A 56 17.34 9.42 4.94
C ARG A 56 17.22 10.78 5.62
N ALA A 57 16.39 10.90 6.66
CA ALA A 57 16.22 12.14 7.41
C ALA A 57 17.52 12.61 8.07
N ALA A 58 18.30 11.68 8.65
CA ALA A 58 19.62 11.96 9.23
C ALA A 58 20.63 12.57 8.22
N ARG A 59 20.33 12.52 6.92
CA ARG A 59 21.17 13.03 5.83
C ARG A 59 20.46 14.07 4.98
N GLY A 60 19.35 14.63 5.47
CA GLY A 60 18.61 15.69 4.78
C GLY A 60 17.88 15.23 3.51
N LEU A 61 17.64 13.93 3.34
CA LEU A 61 16.94 13.38 2.17
C LEU A 61 15.43 13.29 2.46
N ALA A 62 14.63 13.55 1.41
CA ALA A 62 13.18 13.36 1.46
C ALA A 62 12.81 11.90 1.77
N PRO A 63 11.74 11.64 2.55
CA PRO A 63 11.33 10.28 2.87
C PRO A 63 10.82 9.52 1.64
N LEU A 64 11.08 8.23 1.59
CA LEU A 64 10.44 7.30 0.65
C LEU A 64 8.98 7.10 1.06
N ARG A 65 8.08 7.02 0.06
CA ARG A 65 6.69 6.61 0.23
C ARG A 65 6.50 5.16 -0.20
N LEU A 66 5.66 4.41 0.50
CA LEU A 66 5.25 3.09 0.01
C LEU A 66 4.40 3.24 -1.26
N ASN A 67 4.68 2.42 -2.26
CA ASN A 67 3.88 2.33 -3.48
C ASN A 67 3.34 0.91 -3.65
N GLU A 68 2.02 0.78 -3.78
CA GLU A 68 1.36 -0.53 -3.80
C GLU A 68 1.77 -1.40 -4.99
N ARG A 69 2.04 -0.80 -6.15
CA ARG A 69 2.51 -1.52 -7.34
C ARG A 69 3.91 -2.09 -7.12
N LEU A 70 4.80 -1.31 -6.49
CA LEU A 70 6.12 -1.78 -6.11
C LEU A 70 6.03 -2.87 -5.02
N CYS A 71 5.09 -2.76 -4.07
CA CYS A 71 4.86 -3.81 -3.06
C CYS A 71 4.33 -5.10 -3.68
N ALA A 72 3.46 -5.02 -4.69
CA ALA A 72 3.03 -6.18 -5.46
C ALA A 72 4.19 -6.82 -6.22
N ALA A 73 5.00 -6.01 -6.93
CA ALA A 73 6.21 -6.49 -7.59
C ALA A 73 7.21 -7.15 -6.63
N ALA A 74 7.43 -6.56 -5.45
CA ALA A 74 8.34 -7.11 -4.44
C ALA A 74 7.84 -8.45 -3.89
N ARG A 75 6.51 -8.65 -3.82
CA ARG A 75 5.89 -9.92 -3.42
C ARG A 75 6.12 -11.01 -4.46
N ASP A 76 5.82 -10.74 -5.73
CA ASP A 76 6.07 -11.73 -6.79
C ASP A 76 7.57 -12.06 -6.91
N ARG A 77 8.42 -11.05 -6.70
CA ARG A 77 9.87 -11.19 -6.68
C ARG A 77 10.38 -12.11 -5.57
N ILE A 78 9.83 -11.96 -4.35
CA ILE A 78 10.20 -12.82 -3.22
C ILE A 78 9.62 -14.23 -3.40
N ASP A 79 8.40 -14.35 -3.90
CA ASP A 79 7.76 -15.64 -4.17
C ASP A 79 8.54 -16.44 -5.23
N ASP A 80 9.05 -15.77 -6.27
CA ASP A 80 9.92 -16.41 -7.28
C ASP A 80 11.21 -16.97 -6.65
N MET A 81 11.86 -16.22 -5.75
CA MET A 81 13.05 -16.70 -5.02
C MET A 81 12.77 -17.96 -4.23
N PHE A 82 11.64 -18.02 -3.53
CA PHE A 82 11.27 -19.18 -2.73
C PHE A 82 10.87 -20.38 -3.61
N ALA A 83 10.06 -20.14 -4.65
CA ALA A 83 9.61 -21.20 -5.56
C ALA A 83 10.79 -21.87 -6.29
N LYS A 84 11.77 -21.07 -6.73
CA LYS A 84 12.93 -21.54 -7.51
C LYS A 84 14.20 -21.73 -6.67
N ARG A 85 14.11 -21.48 -5.36
CA ARG A 85 15.16 -21.75 -4.37
C ARG A 85 16.49 -21.05 -4.68
N TYR A 86 16.43 -19.76 -4.95
CA TYR A 86 17.60 -18.94 -5.25
C TYR A 86 17.59 -17.62 -4.48
N PHE A 87 18.76 -17.00 -4.35
CA PHE A 87 18.92 -15.68 -3.77
C PHE A 87 19.97 -14.91 -4.58
N ALA A 88 19.51 -14.21 -5.60
CA ALA A 88 20.31 -13.42 -6.53
C ALA A 88 19.42 -12.37 -7.18
N HIS A 89 19.99 -11.27 -7.70
CA HIS A 89 19.22 -10.22 -8.36
C HIS A 89 18.48 -10.69 -9.61
N GLN A 90 19.09 -11.58 -10.41
CA GLN A 90 18.46 -12.17 -11.59
C GLN A 90 17.86 -13.54 -11.25
N SER A 91 16.66 -13.82 -11.78
CA SER A 91 16.04 -15.14 -11.69
C SER A 91 16.84 -16.19 -12.46
N PRO A 92 16.81 -17.48 -12.07
CA PRO A 92 17.38 -18.58 -12.85
C PRO A 92 16.85 -18.65 -14.29
N ASP A 93 15.63 -18.14 -14.53
CA ASP A 93 15.03 -18.05 -15.86
C ASP A 93 15.42 -16.76 -16.62
N GLY A 94 16.39 -16.01 -16.10
CA GLY A 94 16.89 -14.77 -16.70
C GLY A 94 16.03 -13.53 -16.45
N ILE A 95 14.94 -13.65 -15.68
CA ILE A 95 14.03 -12.53 -15.39
C ILE A 95 14.74 -11.47 -14.53
N ASP A 96 14.73 -10.23 -15.01
CA ASP A 96 15.23 -9.05 -14.32
C ASP A 96 14.22 -8.55 -13.27
N PRO A 97 14.65 -8.07 -12.08
CA PRO A 97 13.77 -7.62 -10.99
C PRO A 97 12.77 -6.54 -11.41
N PHE A 98 13.10 -5.72 -12.41
CA PHE A 98 12.23 -4.66 -12.88
C PHE A 98 11.17 -5.14 -13.87
N SER A 99 11.24 -6.40 -14.32
CA SER A 99 10.16 -7.04 -15.10
C SER A 99 8.86 -7.10 -14.29
N TRP A 100 8.95 -7.46 -13.00
CA TRP A 100 7.79 -7.46 -12.10
C TRP A 100 7.27 -6.04 -11.86
N VAL A 101 8.17 -5.05 -11.73
CA VAL A 101 7.79 -3.64 -11.58
C VAL A 101 6.95 -3.17 -12.77
N ILE A 102 7.38 -3.49 -14.00
CA ILE A 102 6.65 -3.17 -15.24
C ILE A 102 5.34 -3.95 -15.33
N GLN A 103 5.35 -5.25 -14.98
CA GLN A 103 4.16 -6.11 -14.99
C GLN A 103 3.05 -5.57 -14.10
N HIS A 104 3.39 -4.99 -12.94
CA HIS A 104 2.45 -4.34 -12.03
C HIS A 104 2.10 -2.89 -12.43
N GLY A 105 2.46 -2.48 -13.65
CA GLY A 105 2.11 -1.18 -14.22
C GLY A 105 2.84 0.00 -13.59
N TYR A 106 3.97 -0.23 -12.89
CA TYR A 106 4.81 0.85 -12.40
C TYR A 106 5.81 1.27 -13.48
N ARG A 107 5.61 2.48 -14.01
CA ARG A 107 6.60 3.15 -14.86
C ARG A 107 7.62 3.84 -13.98
N TYR A 108 8.89 3.85 -14.40
CA TYR A 108 9.98 4.46 -13.63
C TYR A 108 10.98 5.19 -14.52
N LEU A 109 11.60 6.25 -13.99
CA LEU A 109 12.82 6.85 -14.51
C LEU A 109 14.05 6.22 -13.87
N PHE A 110 13.99 5.97 -12.56
CA PHE A 110 15.01 5.29 -11.80
C PHE A 110 14.40 4.09 -11.07
N ALA A 111 15.11 2.97 -11.04
CA ALA A 111 14.73 1.80 -10.26
C ALA A 111 15.95 1.14 -9.61
N GLY A 112 15.75 0.55 -8.44
CA GLY A 112 16.79 -0.15 -7.68
C GLY A 112 16.21 -1.32 -6.88
N GLU A 113 17.06 -2.28 -6.52
CA GLU A 113 16.67 -3.42 -5.69
C GLU A 113 17.67 -3.59 -4.54
N ASN A 114 17.15 -3.81 -3.34
CA ASN A 114 17.89 -4.37 -2.22
C ASN A 114 17.29 -5.71 -1.82
N LEU A 115 18.17 -6.71 -1.65
CA LEU A 115 17.83 -8.03 -1.14
C LEU A 115 18.55 -8.24 0.19
N ALA A 116 17.89 -8.91 1.13
CA ALA A 116 18.53 -9.39 2.34
C ALA A 116 17.85 -10.67 2.82
N THR A 117 18.62 -11.53 3.50
CA THR A 117 18.12 -12.71 4.19
C THR A 117 18.87 -12.87 5.52
N GLY A 118 18.19 -13.39 6.56
CA GLY A 118 18.81 -13.63 7.87
C GLY A 118 18.79 -12.43 8.84
N TYR A 119 18.06 -11.36 8.51
CA TYR A 119 17.91 -10.18 9.37
C TYR A 119 16.49 -10.14 9.95
N SER A 120 16.38 -9.85 11.25
CA SER A 120 15.09 -9.71 11.94
C SER A 120 14.70 -8.24 12.11
N GLY A 121 13.42 -7.93 11.87
CA GLY A 121 12.88 -6.59 12.06
C GLY A 121 13.65 -5.52 11.29
N THR A 122 14.03 -4.44 11.98
CA THR A 122 14.71 -3.29 11.36
C THR A 122 16.21 -3.48 11.17
N SER A 123 16.83 -4.54 11.72
CA SER A 123 18.27 -4.81 11.56
C SER A 123 18.69 -5.02 10.10
N VAL A 124 17.72 -5.33 9.23
CA VAL A 124 17.93 -5.41 7.77
C VAL A 124 18.40 -4.07 7.20
N VAL A 125 17.89 -2.95 7.73
CA VAL A 125 18.29 -1.61 7.27
C VAL A 125 19.73 -1.33 7.68
N ASP A 126 20.13 -1.71 8.89
CA ASP A 126 21.53 -1.60 9.32
C ASP A 126 22.44 -2.43 8.40
N GLY A 127 22.03 -3.65 8.06
CA GLY A 127 22.73 -4.50 7.10
C GLY A 127 22.90 -3.84 5.73
N TRP A 128 21.84 -3.22 5.20
CA TRP A 128 21.92 -2.44 3.96
C TRP A 128 22.84 -1.22 4.08
N MET A 129 22.80 -0.50 5.21
CA MET A 129 23.62 0.69 5.42
C MET A 129 25.12 0.41 5.54
N HIS A 130 25.50 -0.81 5.94
CA HIS A 130 26.88 -1.29 5.96
C HIS A 130 27.36 -1.87 4.62
N SER A 131 26.46 -2.13 3.67
CA SER A 131 26.81 -2.55 2.31
C SER A 131 26.83 -1.35 1.36
N PRO A 132 27.96 -0.96 0.76
CA PRO A 132 28.01 0.20 -0.14
C PRO A 132 26.99 0.14 -1.27
N GLY A 133 26.74 -1.05 -1.84
CA GLY A 133 25.74 -1.24 -2.90
C GLY A 133 24.32 -0.98 -2.41
N HIS A 134 23.93 -1.61 -1.30
CA HIS A 134 22.58 -1.46 -0.75
C HIS A 134 22.32 -0.06 -0.18
N ARG A 135 23.35 0.51 0.47
CA ARG A 135 23.33 1.87 1.02
C ARG A 135 23.03 2.91 -0.05
N ARG A 136 23.60 2.77 -1.25
CA ARG A 136 23.31 3.68 -2.38
C ARG A 136 21.82 3.69 -2.74
N ASN A 137 21.13 2.55 -2.62
CA ASN A 137 19.69 2.50 -2.88
C ASN A 137 18.88 3.16 -1.75
N VAL A 138 19.18 2.86 -0.48
CA VAL A 138 18.50 3.48 0.67
C VAL A 138 18.62 5.02 0.64
N LEU A 139 19.81 5.52 0.28
CA LEU A 139 20.15 6.95 0.28
C LEU A 139 20.07 7.62 -1.10
N GLY A 140 19.57 6.91 -2.13
CA GLY A 140 19.45 7.48 -3.47
C GLY A 140 18.45 8.62 -3.47
N ALA A 141 18.91 9.83 -3.81
CA ALA A 141 18.06 11.03 -3.86
C ALA A 141 17.03 10.96 -5.00
N ASP A 142 17.34 10.24 -6.07
CA ASP A 142 16.46 10.04 -7.21
C ASP A 142 15.26 9.14 -6.88
N TYR A 143 15.31 8.37 -5.78
CA TYR A 143 14.20 7.53 -5.35
C TYR A 143 13.24 8.29 -4.44
N THR A 144 11.94 8.21 -4.77
CA THR A 144 10.86 8.83 -3.99
C THR A 144 9.85 7.81 -3.47
N GLU A 145 9.85 6.60 -4.04
CA GLU A 145 8.93 5.52 -3.72
C GLU A 145 9.68 4.21 -3.47
N VAL A 146 9.07 3.32 -2.68
CA VAL A 146 9.60 1.98 -2.41
C VAL A 146 8.44 0.98 -2.28
N GLY A 147 8.67 -0.25 -2.73
CA GLY A 147 7.87 -1.42 -2.41
C GLY A 147 8.68 -2.37 -1.56
N ILE A 148 8.05 -2.95 -0.53
CA ILE A 148 8.74 -3.83 0.41
C ILE A 148 7.94 -5.12 0.57
N ALA A 149 8.60 -6.26 0.45
CA ALA A 149 8.06 -7.57 0.79
C ALA A 149 8.95 -8.26 1.81
N VAL A 150 8.33 -8.99 2.73
CA VAL A 150 8.99 -9.77 3.78
C VAL A 150 8.40 -11.17 3.75
N ALA A 151 9.25 -12.19 3.69
CA ALA A 151 8.86 -13.59 3.80
C ALA A 151 9.64 -14.24 4.94
N ASP A 152 8.98 -15.16 5.65
CA ASP A 152 9.64 -15.93 6.70
C ASP A 152 10.64 -16.92 6.10
N GLY A 153 11.82 -17.02 6.73
CA GLY A 153 12.87 -17.92 6.30
C GLY A 153 13.66 -17.45 5.06
N SER A 154 14.48 -18.37 4.54
CA SER A 154 15.38 -18.12 3.43
C SER A 154 15.01 -18.98 2.22
N PRO A 155 15.08 -18.46 0.98
CA PRO A 155 14.88 -19.26 -0.23
C PRO A 155 15.96 -20.34 -0.40
N LEU A 156 17.10 -20.18 0.28
CA LEU A 156 18.20 -21.16 0.28
C LEU A 156 18.07 -22.10 1.48
N ARG A 157 17.65 -23.35 1.26
CA ARG A 157 17.40 -24.33 2.34
C ARG A 157 18.65 -24.80 3.10
N THR A 158 19.85 -24.63 2.54
CA THR A 158 21.12 -25.20 3.05
C THR A 158 22.18 -24.17 3.41
N SER A 159 21.93 -22.89 3.19
CA SER A 159 22.97 -21.84 3.19
C SER A 159 23.36 -21.32 4.58
N GLY A 160 22.85 -21.90 5.67
CA GLY A 160 23.09 -21.42 7.04
C GLY A 160 22.37 -20.12 7.39
N TYR A 161 21.85 -19.37 6.40
CA TYR A 161 20.99 -18.22 6.61
C TYR A 161 19.61 -18.66 7.09
N ARG A 162 19.41 -18.64 8.41
CA ARG A 162 18.14 -18.93 9.06
C ARG A 162 17.51 -17.60 9.50
N GLY A 163 16.66 -17.03 8.68
CA GLY A 163 15.90 -15.84 9.06
C GLY A 163 15.12 -15.26 7.90
N PRO A 164 14.29 -14.24 8.15
CA PRO A 164 13.43 -13.64 7.14
C PRO A 164 14.20 -13.16 5.92
N THR A 165 13.52 -13.19 4.77
CA THR A 165 13.99 -12.61 3.51
C THR A 165 13.21 -11.33 3.24
N VAL A 166 13.91 -10.29 2.81
CA VAL A 166 13.35 -8.97 2.53
C VAL A 166 13.76 -8.53 1.13
N VAL A 167 12.76 -8.08 0.36
CA VAL A 167 12.93 -7.41 -0.93
C VAL A 167 12.49 -5.96 -0.76
N ALA A 168 13.33 -5.02 -1.17
CA ALA A 168 12.95 -3.62 -1.35
C ALA A 168 13.20 -3.18 -2.80
N LEU A 169 12.14 -2.77 -3.50
CA LEU A 169 12.20 -2.22 -4.85
C LEU A 169 11.98 -0.71 -4.79
N TYR A 170 12.97 0.06 -5.21
CA TYR A 170 12.95 1.52 -5.20
C TYR A 170 12.51 2.05 -6.56
N GLY A 171 11.81 3.18 -6.59
CA GLY A 171 11.33 3.79 -7.81
C GLY A 171 11.17 5.31 -7.73
N SER A 172 11.15 5.94 -8.90
CA SER A 172 10.64 7.29 -9.10
C SER A 172 10.10 7.47 -10.51
N ARG A 173 9.20 8.45 -10.65
CA ARG A 173 8.49 8.79 -11.88
C ARG A 173 8.81 10.20 -12.31
#